data_AF-A0A5D8ZEZ5-F1
#
_entry.id   AF-A0A5D8ZEZ5-F1
#
_cell.length_a   1.000
_cell.length_b   1.000
_cell.length_c   1.000
_cell.angle_alpha   90.00
_cell.angle_beta   90.00
_cell.angle_gamma   90.00
#
_symmetry.space_group_name_H-M   'P 1'
#
loop_
_entity.id
_entity.type
_entity.pdbx_description
1 polymer ?
#
loop_
_entity_poly.entity_id
_entity_poly.type
_entity_poly.pdbx_seq_one_letter_code
_entity_poly.pdbx_strand_id
1 'polypeptide(L)'
;MAVDLNSMSAKELEALINQAKKRRSILSKRKPVATVRSRLEQIARAEGYSIAELFGPRNAGSGGATTSTTPARTGNRKPSKMAGSKVAPKYRNPENASETWAGRGKQPRWLQAHTDKGRALDEFLIR
;
A
#
# COMPACT_ATOMS: atom_id res chain seq x y z
N MET A 1 9.80 7.80 0.17
CA MET A 1 10.66 8.99 0.04
C MET A 1 11.35 8.90 -1.31
N ALA A 2 11.24 9.92 -2.15
CA ALA A 2 11.94 9.97 -3.43
C ALA A 2 13.35 10.53 -3.20
N VAL A 3 14.34 10.00 -3.93
CA VAL A 3 15.71 10.54 -3.93
C VAL A 3 15.78 11.57 -5.04
N ASP A 4 16.05 12.83 -4.69
CA ASP A 4 16.28 13.90 -5.69
C ASP A 4 17.75 13.87 -6.12
N LEU A 5 17.98 13.74 -7.42
CA LEU A 5 19.31 13.64 -8.03
C LEU A 5 19.88 15.00 -8.40
N ASN A 6 19.04 16.03 -8.54
CA ASN A 6 19.46 17.35 -9.02
C ASN A 6 20.21 18.15 -7.95
N SER A 7 19.99 17.83 -6.67
CA SER A 7 20.65 18.48 -5.54
C SER A 7 21.94 17.80 -5.10
N MET A 8 22.35 16.68 -5.74
CA MET A 8 23.53 15.91 -5.33
C MET A 8 24.78 16.40 -6.06
N SER A 9 25.88 16.52 -5.32
CA SER A 9 27.20 16.83 -5.90
C SER A 9 27.71 15.68 -6.77
N ALA A 10 28.67 15.95 -7.67
CA ALA A 10 29.28 14.93 -8.52
C ALA A 10 29.82 13.73 -7.72
N LYS A 11 30.44 14.00 -6.56
CA LYS A 11 30.97 12.96 -5.65
C LYS A 11 29.87 12.11 -5.01
N GLU A 12 28.74 12.72 -4.66
CA GLU A 12 27.59 12.00 -4.08
C GLU A 12 26.87 11.16 -5.15
N LEU A 13 26.76 11.67 -6.37
CA LEU A 13 26.23 10.92 -7.52
C LEU A 13 27.10 9.69 -7.83
N GLU A 14 28.42 9.83 -7.83
CA GLU A 14 29.35 8.71 -8.00
C GLU A 14 29.21 7.67 -6.87
N ALA A 15 29.12 8.13 -5.62
CA ALA A 15 28.90 7.25 -4.48
C ALA A 15 27.57 6.48 -4.60
N LEU A 16 26.49 7.16 -5.00
CA LEU A 16 25.18 6.55 -5.23
C LEU A 16 25.23 5.50 -6.35
N ILE A 17 25.92 5.80 -7.46
CA ILE A 17 26.11 4.85 -8.57
C ILE A 17 26.85 3.60 -8.08
N ASN A 18 27.92 3.77 -7.30
CA ASN A 18 28.70 2.65 -6.77
C ASN A 18 27.89 1.80 -5.80
N GLN A 19 27.13 2.43 -4.91
CA GLN A 19 26.20 1.75 -4.00
C GLN A 19 25.10 1.01 -4.77
N ALA A 20 24.51 1.64 -5.79
CA ALA A 20 23.50 1.02 -6.64
C ALA A 20 24.05 -0.18 -7.40
N LYS A 21 25.25 -0.08 -8.00
CA LYS A 21 25.94 -1.20 -8.65
C LYS A 21 26.19 -2.37 -7.69
N LYS A 22 26.69 -2.07 -6.47
CA LYS A 22 26.89 -3.08 -5.42
C LYS A 22 25.58 -3.76 -5.04
N ARG A 23 24.52 -2.97 -4.82
CA ARG A 23 23.19 -3.49 -4.50
C ARG A 23 22.62 -4.34 -5.63
N ARG A 24 22.79 -3.91 -6.88
CA ARG A 24 22.38 -4.66 -8.08
C ARG A 24 23.09 -6.01 -8.15
N SER A 25 24.40 -6.07 -7.91
CA SER A 25 25.16 -7.33 -7.89
C SER A 25 24.67 -8.29 -6.80
N ILE A 26 24.35 -7.77 -5.62
CA ILE A 26 23.77 -8.57 -4.53
C ILE A 26 22.39 -9.11 -4.93
N LEU A 27 21.56 -8.29 -5.57
CA LEU A 27 20.23 -8.68 -5.99
C LEU A 27 20.26 -9.64 -7.19
N SER A 28 21.21 -9.50 -8.12
CA SER A 28 21.35 -10.38 -9.29
C SER A 28 21.88 -11.76 -8.91
N LYS A 29 22.71 -11.86 -7.87
CA LYS A 29 23.18 -13.16 -7.33
C LYS A 29 22.09 -13.94 -6.61
N ARG A 30 21.03 -13.28 -6.15
CA ARG A 30 19.90 -13.95 -5.50
C ARG A 30 19.05 -14.61 -6.58
N LYS A 31 18.64 -15.86 -6.34
CA LYS A 31 17.64 -16.51 -7.19
C LYS A 31 16.37 -15.65 -7.21
N PRO A 32 15.70 -15.51 -8.37
CA PRO A 32 14.45 -14.77 -8.44
C PRO A 32 13.47 -15.26 -7.37
N VAL A 33 12.82 -14.33 -6.69
CA VAL A 33 11.85 -14.65 -5.61
C VAL A 33 10.75 -15.58 -6.14
N ALA A 34 10.38 -15.45 -7.41
CA ALA A 34 9.44 -16.33 -8.10
C ALA A 34 9.92 -17.81 -8.12
N THR A 35 11.20 -18.05 -8.41
CA THR A 35 11.78 -19.40 -8.46
C THR A 35 11.83 -20.03 -7.07
N VAL A 36 12.21 -19.26 -6.04
CA VAL A 36 12.22 -19.73 -4.66
C VAL A 36 10.81 -20.07 -4.18
N ARG A 37 9.85 -19.19 -4.50
CA ARG A 37 8.44 -19.40 -4.17
C ARG A 37 7.87 -20.65 -4.84
N SER A 38 8.14 -20.86 -6.12
CA SER A 38 7.69 -22.05 -6.86
C SER A 38 8.21 -23.33 -6.23
N ARG A 39 9.51 -23.39 -5.86
CA ARG A 39 10.08 -24.56 -5.19
C ARG A 39 9.44 -24.83 -3.83
N LEU A 40 9.21 -23.80 -3.02
CA LEU A 40 8.55 -23.94 -1.72
C LEU A 40 7.09 -24.38 -1.87
N GLU A 41 6.37 -23.87 -2.87
CA GLU A 41 5.01 -24.30 -3.16
C GLU A 41 4.96 -25.75 -3.67
N GLN A 42 5.91 -26.17 -4.49
CA GLN A 42 6.02 -27.56 -4.93
C GLN A 42 6.23 -28.52 -3.77
N ILE A 43 7.15 -28.19 -2.86
CA ILE A 43 7.40 -28.99 -1.65
C ILE A 43 6.15 -29.03 -0.77
N ALA A 44 5.55 -27.87 -0.48
CA ALA A 44 4.33 -27.81 0.33
C ALA A 44 3.21 -28.66 -0.28
N ARG A 45 2.98 -28.55 -1.60
CA ARG A 45 1.95 -29.34 -2.29
C ARG A 45 2.24 -30.84 -2.30
N ALA A 46 3.51 -31.24 -2.42
CA ALA A 46 3.89 -32.65 -2.36
C ALA A 46 3.53 -33.26 -1.00
N GLU A 47 3.67 -32.47 0.07
CA GLU A 47 3.26 -32.85 1.42
C GLU A 47 1.77 -32.62 1.71
N GLY A 48 0.99 -32.18 0.70
CA GLY A 48 -0.45 -31.95 0.83
C GLY A 48 -0.84 -30.61 1.49
N TYR A 49 0.12 -29.72 1.74
CA TYR A 49 -0.12 -28.40 2.34
C TYR A 49 -0.07 -27.28 1.31
N SER A 50 -0.79 -26.18 1.58
CA SER A 50 -0.60 -24.94 0.84
C SER A 50 0.40 -24.02 1.56
N ILE A 51 1.19 -23.26 0.81
CA ILE A 51 2.13 -22.28 1.42
C ILE A 51 1.40 -21.23 2.27
N ALA A 52 0.13 -20.94 1.95
CA ALA A 52 -0.70 -20.00 2.70
C ALA A 52 -1.20 -20.58 4.04
N GLU A 53 -1.29 -21.90 4.15
CA GLU A 53 -1.65 -22.58 5.39
C GLU A 53 -0.45 -22.68 6.33
N LEU A 54 0.74 -22.93 5.78
CA LEU A 54 1.98 -22.98 6.56
C LEU A 54 2.47 -21.62 7.06
N PHE A 55 2.30 -20.55 6.26
CA PHE A 55 2.87 -19.22 6.55
C PHE A 55 1.80 -18.13 6.73
N GLY A 56 0.53 -18.52 6.78
CA GLY A 56 -0.59 -17.60 6.77
C GLY A 56 -0.79 -16.92 5.39
N PRO A 57 -1.99 -16.38 5.13
CA PRO A 57 -2.21 -15.55 3.97
C PRO A 57 -1.28 -14.33 4.07
N ARG A 58 -0.52 -14.05 3.01
CA ARG A 58 0.24 -12.79 2.88
C ARG A 58 -0.72 -11.64 2.60
N ASN A 59 -1.66 -11.41 3.52
CA ASN A 59 -2.42 -10.18 3.61
C ASN A 59 -1.65 -9.26 4.56
N ALA A 60 -0.77 -8.45 3.98
CA ALA A 60 -0.40 -7.18 4.58
C ALA A 60 -1.67 -6.31 4.61
N GLY A 61 -2.46 -6.46 5.66
CA GLY A 61 -3.66 -5.68 5.94
C GLY A 61 -4.96 -6.46 5.80
N SER A 62 -5.74 -6.43 6.88
CA SER A 62 -7.11 -6.90 7.04
C SER A 62 -7.27 -8.38 7.41
N GLY A 63 -7.66 -8.56 8.67
CA GLY A 63 -8.16 -9.82 9.20
C GLY A 63 -9.44 -10.30 8.51
N GLY A 64 -9.73 -11.58 8.78
CA GLY A 64 -10.90 -12.27 8.28
C GLY A 64 -10.54 -13.66 7.78
N ALA A 65 -10.48 -14.61 8.70
CA ALA A 65 -10.48 -16.03 8.38
C ALA A 65 -11.80 -16.39 7.69
N THR A 66 -11.75 -17.04 6.52
CA THR A 66 -12.72 -18.08 6.13
C THR A 66 -12.02 -19.11 5.26
N THR A 67 -11.74 -20.26 5.84
CA THR A 67 -11.64 -21.53 5.12
C THR A 67 -13.00 -21.87 4.51
N SER A 68 -13.04 -22.23 3.22
CA SER A 68 -13.89 -23.32 2.71
C SER A 68 -13.84 -23.40 1.17
N THR A 69 -13.16 -24.44 0.70
CA THR A 69 -13.46 -25.27 -0.47
C THR A 69 -14.85 -25.07 -1.08
N THR A 70 -14.93 -24.61 -2.35
CA THR A 70 -15.96 -24.98 -3.37
C THR A 70 -15.49 -24.41 -4.74
N PRO A 71 -15.56 -25.15 -5.86
CA PRO A 71 -15.16 -24.63 -7.16
C PRO A 71 -16.13 -23.54 -7.63
N ALA A 72 -15.61 -22.37 -7.96
CA ALA A 72 -16.40 -21.21 -8.37
C ALA A 72 -17.07 -21.47 -9.72
N ARG A 73 -18.39 -21.66 -9.66
CA ARG A 73 -19.32 -21.60 -10.78
C ARG A 73 -19.13 -20.29 -11.56
N THR A 74 -18.99 -20.43 -12.87
CA THR A 74 -19.03 -19.36 -13.88
C THR A 74 -20.17 -18.41 -13.58
N GLY A 75 -19.84 -17.21 -13.15
CA GLY A 75 -20.80 -16.19 -12.76
C GLY A 75 -20.28 -14.85 -13.21
N ASN A 76 -20.81 -14.38 -14.33
CA ASN A 76 -20.61 -13.06 -14.92
C ASN A 76 -21.00 -11.98 -13.88
N ARG A 77 -20.07 -11.61 -12.99
CA ARG A 77 -20.30 -10.56 -12.00
C ARG A 77 -20.10 -9.21 -12.70
N LYS A 78 -21.22 -8.64 -13.15
CA LYS A 78 -21.37 -7.21 -13.43
C LYS A 78 -20.62 -6.42 -12.35
N PRO A 79 -19.83 -5.39 -12.69
CA PRO A 79 -19.17 -4.58 -11.69
C PRO A 79 -20.25 -3.94 -10.83
N SER A 80 -20.32 -4.37 -9.57
CA SER A 80 -21.23 -3.78 -8.60
C SER A 80 -20.79 -2.33 -8.42
N LYS A 81 -21.68 -1.39 -8.75
CA LYS A 81 -21.61 0.00 -8.33
C LYS A 81 -21.65 0.06 -6.79
N MET A 82 -20.54 -0.25 -6.13
CA MET A 82 -20.24 0.28 -4.80
C MET A 82 -19.29 1.47 -4.97
N ALA A 83 -19.69 2.42 -5.82
CA ALA A 83 -19.30 3.80 -5.60
C ALA A 83 -20.21 4.28 -4.47
N GLY A 84 -19.70 4.23 -3.23
CA GLY A 84 -20.37 4.87 -2.11
C GLY A 84 -20.76 6.29 -2.50
N SER A 85 -21.97 6.69 -2.14
CA SER A 85 -22.49 8.05 -2.39
C SER A 85 -21.38 9.07 -2.16
N LYS A 86 -21.06 9.88 -3.18
CA LYS A 86 -20.01 10.89 -3.09
C LYS A 86 -20.49 11.97 -2.13
N VAL A 87 -20.19 11.78 -0.84
CA VAL A 87 -20.56 12.72 0.22
C VAL A 87 -19.85 14.04 -0.06
N ALA A 88 -20.61 15.14 -0.05
CA ALA A 88 -20.06 16.47 -0.25
C ALA A 88 -18.91 16.72 0.75
N PRO A 89 -17.77 17.28 0.30
CA PRO A 89 -16.70 17.60 1.23
C PRO A 89 -17.16 18.65 2.23
N LYS A 90 -16.96 18.37 3.51
CA LYS A 90 -17.42 19.22 4.62
C LYS A 90 -16.30 20.11 5.15
N TYR A 91 -15.04 19.67 5.02
CA TYR A 91 -13.86 20.40 5.46
C TYR A 91 -12.87 20.56 4.30
N ARG A 92 -12.16 21.69 4.23
CA ARG A 92 -11.12 22.00 3.24
C ARG A 92 -9.86 22.52 3.92
N ASN A 93 -8.70 22.11 3.41
CA ASN A 93 -7.41 22.59 3.88
C ASN A 93 -7.14 24.02 3.36
N PRO A 94 -6.81 25.01 4.21
CA PRO A 94 -6.42 26.37 3.80
C PRO A 94 -5.08 26.42 3.07
N GLU A 95 -4.16 25.48 3.36
CA GLU A 95 -2.85 25.40 2.68
C GLU A 95 -2.99 24.75 1.29
N ASN A 96 -4.02 23.91 1.08
CA ASN A 96 -4.26 23.24 -0.20
C ASN A 96 -5.76 22.99 -0.45
N ALA A 97 -6.37 23.81 -1.30
CA ALA A 97 -7.80 23.72 -1.62
C ALA A 97 -8.25 22.40 -2.29
N SER A 98 -7.31 21.60 -2.80
CA SER A 98 -7.59 20.28 -3.39
C SER A 98 -7.82 19.20 -2.32
N GLU A 99 -7.29 19.41 -1.12
CA GLU A 99 -7.47 18.48 -0.01
C GLU A 99 -8.75 18.80 0.74
N THR A 100 -9.72 17.90 0.63
CA THR A 100 -11.03 18.04 1.26
C THR A 100 -11.44 16.77 1.97
N TRP A 101 -12.25 16.90 3.02
CA TRP A 101 -12.70 15.79 3.83
C TRP A 101 -14.20 15.88 4.09
N ALA A 102 -14.92 14.79 3.83
CA ALA A 102 -16.37 14.73 4.00
C ALA A 102 -16.82 14.56 5.46
N GLY A 103 -15.90 14.52 6.43
CA GLY A 103 -16.22 14.29 7.85
C GLY A 103 -16.61 12.85 8.17
N ARG A 104 -16.34 11.90 7.25
CA ARG A 104 -16.63 10.47 7.41
C ARG A 104 -15.35 9.65 7.30
N GLY A 105 -15.18 8.67 8.19
CA GLY A 105 -14.00 7.79 8.20
C GLY A 105 -12.77 8.42 8.88
N LYS A 106 -11.58 7.94 8.55
CA LYS A 106 -10.33 8.41 9.14
C LYS A 106 -10.03 9.85 8.74
N GLN A 107 -9.66 10.68 9.72
CA GLN A 107 -9.25 12.06 9.53
C GLN A 107 -7.97 12.13 8.67
N PRO A 108 -7.89 13.05 7.69
CA PRO A 108 -6.71 13.22 6.87
C PRO A 108 -5.57 13.86 7.65
N ARG A 109 -4.33 13.63 7.18
CA ARG A 109 -3.10 14.06 7.88
C ARG A 109 -3.02 15.57 8.06
N TRP A 110 -3.50 16.36 7.10
CA TRP A 110 -3.53 17.82 7.21
C TRP A 110 -4.43 18.28 8.36
N LEU A 111 -5.65 17.73 8.44
CA LEU A 111 -6.60 18.12 9.48
C LEU A 111 -6.11 17.66 10.85
N GLN A 112 -5.49 16.47 10.93
CA GLN A 112 -4.84 16.00 12.15
C GLN A 112 -3.71 16.93 12.58
N ALA A 113 -2.82 17.33 11.66
CA ALA A 113 -1.72 18.26 11.96
C ALA A 113 -2.22 19.64 12.43
N HIS A 114 -3.37 20.11 11.94
CA HIS A 114 -3.99 21.34 12.45
C HIS A 114 -4.65 21.16 13.82
N THR A 115 -5.26 19.99 14.08
CA THR A 115 -5.82 19.65 15.39
C THR A 115 -4.70 19.55 16.44
N ASP A 116 -3.58 18.92 16.10
CA ASP A 116 -2.40 18.82 16.97
C ASP A 116 -1.75 20.18 17.27
N LYS A 117 -1.92 21.16 16.37
CA LYS A 117 -1.51 22.57 16.56
C LYS A 117 -2.52 23.38 17.39
N GLY A 118 -3.57 22.76 17.92
CA GLY A 118 -4.59 23.40 18.74
C GLY A 118 -5.65 24.19 17.96
N ARG A 119 -5.76 23.98 16.63
CA ARG A 119 -6.82 24.63 15.83
C ARG A 119 -8.11 23.84 15.87
N ALA A 120 -9.22 24.56 15.86
CA ALA A 120 -10.55 23.97 15.86
C ALA A 120 -10.93 23.43 14.47
N LEU A 121 -11.65 22.30 14.45
CA LEU A 121 -12.13 21.66 13.22
C LEU A 121 -13.07 22.58 12.41
N ASP A 122 -13.79 23.47 13.10
CA ASP A 122 -14.74 24.41 12.52
C ASP A 122 -14.08 25.46 11.61
N GLU A 123 -12.80 25.78 11.82
CA GLU A 123 -12.03 26.72 10.97
C GLU A 123 -11.87 26.18 9.53
N PHE A 124 -11.94 24.85 9.38
CA PHE A 124 -11.78 24.16 8.11
C PHE A 124 -13.12 23.86 7.43
N LEU A 125 -14.25 24.21 8.04
CA LEU A 125 -15.58 23.88 7.55
C LEU A 125 -15.91 24.69 6.29
N ILE A 126 -16.29 23.99 5.22
CA ILE A 126 -16.84 24.62 4.02
C ILE A 126 -18.33 24.91 4.31
N ARG A 127 -18.71 26.19 4.38
CA ARG A 127 -20.11 26.63 4.44
C ARG A 127 -20.66 26.92 3.05
#